data_AF-A0A3S3LII5-F1
#
_entry.id   AF-A0A3S3LII5-F1
#
_cell.length_a   1.000
_cell.length_b   1.000
_cell.length_c   1.000
_cell.angle_alpha   90.00
_cell.angle_beta   90.00
_cell.angle_gamma   90.00
#
_symmetry.space_group_name_H-M   'P 1'
#
loop_
_entity.id
_entity.type
_entity.pdbx_description
1 polymer ?
#
loop_
_entity_poly.entity_id
_entity_poly.type
_entity_poly.pdbx_seq_one_letter_code
_entity_poly.pdbx_strand_id
1 'polypeptide(L)'
;MESDDATLKEKFELRPIVGLTSGLPPTDLETLTIDAIRTHRRLVDKADQLFQALPEEYKSRNVIGGARHLCYIEASMEMHAQMSVVNTLISILGYIPKASVN
;
A
#
# COMPACT_ATOMS: atom_id res chain seq x y z
N MET A 1 4.47 -30.26 13.17
CA MET A 1 3.85 -28.92 13.11
C MET A 1 4.65 -28.10 12.10
N GLU A 2 4.44 -28.31 10.80
CA GLU A 2 5.20 -27.64 9.72
C GLU A 2 4.32 -27.31 8.50
N SER A 3 3.03 -27.68 8.53
CA SER A 3 2.16 -27.61 7.36
C SER A 3 1.43 -26.26 7.23
N ASP A 4 1.16 -25.55 8.33
CA ASP A 4 0.38 -24.31 8.28
C ASP A 4 1.24 -23.07 7.93
N ASP A 5 2.53 -23.06 8.27
CA ASP A 5 3.40 -21.93 7.94
C ASP A 5 3.68 -21.83 6.44
N ALA A 6 3.73 -22.97 5.73
CA ALA A 6 3.95 -23.01 4.29
C ALA A 6 2.73 -22.50 3.50
N THR A 7 1.51 -22.84 3.89
CA THR A 7 0.27 -22.30 3.28
C THR A 7 0.08 -20.81 3.56
N LEU A 8 0.59 -20.31 4.68
CA LEU A 8 0.64 -18.88 4.96
C LEU A 8 1.76 -18.16 4.19
N LYS A 9 2.78 -18.86 3.63
CA LYS A 9 3.87 -18.25 2.82
C LYS A 9 3.36 -17.66 1.52
N GLU A 10 2.35 -18.27 0.92
CA GLU A 10 1.85 -17.85 -0.40
C GLU A 10 0.73 -16.80 -0.31
N LYS A 11 0.08 -16.65 0.86
CA LYS A 11 -1.16 -15.87 0.98
C LYS A 11 -0.97 -14.38 1.33
N PHE A 12 0.13 -14.02 1.98
CA PHE A 12 0.31 -12.67 2.55
C PHE A 12 1.62 -12.03 2.10
N GLU A 13 1.53 -10.84 1.48
CA GLU A 13 2.70 -10.07 1.01
C GLU A 13 3.62 -9.65 2.18
N LEU A 14 3.07 -9.30 3.34
CA LEU A 14 3.83 -8.82 4.50
C LEU A 14 3.56 -9.65 5.78
N ARG A 15 4.27 -10.77 5.93
CA ARG A 15 4.19 -11.64 7.13
C ARG A 15 4.25 -10.93 8.49
N PRO A 16 5.10 -9.91 8.71
CA PRO A 16 5.16 -9.23 10.00
C PRO A 16 3.82 -8.65 10.45
N ILE A 17 2.96 -8.22 9.52
CA ILE A 17 1.64 -7.67 9.83
C ILE A 17 0.74 -8.74 10.43
N VAL A 18 0.78 -9.98 9.95
CA VAL A 18 0.01 -11.10 10.51
C VAL A 18 0.31 -11.27 12.00
N GLY A 19 1.60 -11.22 12.38
CA GLY A 19 2.02 -11.28 13.78
C GLY A 19 1.58 -10.06 14.59
N LEU A 20 1.74 -8.86 14.04
CA LEU A 20 1.39 -7.60 14.71
C LEU A 20 -0.12 -7.45 14.97
N THR A 21 -0.96 -7.99 14.09
CA THR A 21 -2.43 -7.90 14.22
C THR A 21 -3.05 -9.14 14.87
N SER A 22 -2.24 -10.15 15.24
CA SER A 22 -2.72 -11.38 15.85
C SER A 22 -3.37 -11.08 17.20
N GLY A 23 -4.60 -11.57 17.40
CA GLY A 23 -5.36 -11.40 18.63
C GLY A 23 -6.04 -10.03 18.78
N LEU A 24 -5.94 -9.13 17.80
CA LEU A 24 -6.71 -7.89 17.83
C LEU A 24 -8.23 -8.16 17.74
N PRO A 25 -9.07 -7.34 18.39
CA PRO A 25 -10.49 -7.32 18.13
C PRO A 25 -10.78 -7.07 16.64
N PRO A 26 -11.80 -7.72 16.05
CA PRO A 26 -12.13 -7.52 14.63
C PRO A 26 -12.42 -6.05 14.27
N THR A 27 -13.03 -5.30 15.19
CA THR A 27 -13.33 -3.87 15.02
C THR A 27 -12.07 -3.01 14.88
N ASP A 28 -11.02 -3.37 15.62
CA ASP A 28 -9.76 -2.62 15.62
C ASP A 28 -8.98 -2.95 14.34
N LEU A 29 -8.98 -4.21 13.92
CA LEU A 29 -8.40 -4.62 12.63
C LEU A 29 -9.11 -3.94 11.45
N GLU A 30 -10.44 -3.87 11.46
CA GLU A 30 -11.21 -3.16 10.45
C GLU A 30 -10.87 -1.66 10.43
N THR A 31 -10.76 -1.03 11.59
CA THR A 31 -10.36 0.38 11.73
C THR A 31 -8.98 0.64 11.11
N LEU A 32 -7.98 -0.19 11.46
CA LEU A 32 -6.64 -0.12 10.87
C LEU A 32 -6.66 -0.30 9.35
N THR A 33 -7.51 -1.21 8.86
CA THR A 33 -7.65 -1.47 7.42
C THR A 33 -8.26 -0.26 6.70
N ILE A 34 -9.29 0.37 7.27
CA ILE A 34 -9.91 1.59 6.72
C ILE A 34 -8.88 2.72 6.64
N ASP A 35 -8.10 2.94 7.70
CA ASP A 35 -7.11 4.01 7.72
C ASP A 35 -5.92 3.72 6.80
N ALA A 36 -5.52 2.46 6.65
CA ALA A 36 -4.53 2.05 5.65
C ALA A 36 -5.01 2.32 4.22
N ILE A 37 -6.29 2.05 3.91
CA ILE A 37 -6.91 2.35 2.60
C ILE A 37 -6.92 3.86 2.35
N ARG A 38 -7.33 4.67 3.35
CA ARG A 38 -7.31 6.14 3.25
C ARG A 38 -5.90 6.67 3.01
N THR A 39 -4.92 6.13 3.73
CA THR A 39 -3.51 6.47 3.56
C THR A 39 -3.03 6.14 2.15
N HIS A 40 -3.35 4.95 1.65
CA HIS A 40 -3.00 4.55 0.28
C HIS A 40 -3.58 5.52 -0.75
N ARG A 41 -4.87 5.89 -0.66
CA ARG A 41 -5.49 6.87 -1.57
C ARG A 41 -4.76 8.21 -1.57
N ARG A 42 -4.42 8.74 -0.39
CA ARG A 42 -3.63 9.98 -0.27
C ARG A 42 -2.26 9.86 -0.94
N LEU A 43 -1.62 8.69 -0.86
CA LEU A 43 -0.33 8.44 -1.50
C LEU A 43 -0.45 8.32 -3.03
N VAL A 44 -1.53 7.72 -3.53
CA VAL A 44 -1.87 7.72 -4.96
C VAL A 44 -2.02 9.15 -5.46
N ASP A 45 -2.82 9.98 -4.77
CA ASP A 45 -3.04 11.37 -5.15
C ASP A 45 -1.72 12.18 -5.17
N LYS A 46 -0.86 11.98 -4.17
CA LYS A 46 0.48 12.61 -4.11
C LYS A 46 1.36 12.17 -5.30
N ALA A 47 1.40 10.88 -5.60
CA ALA A 47 2.21 10.35 -6.69
C ALA A 47 1.70 10.84 -8.05
N ASP A 48 0.39 10.88 -8.26
CA ASP A 48 -0.22 11.42 -9.49
C ASP A 48 0.07 12.92 -9.64
N GLN A 49 -0.11 13.73 -8.58
CA GLN A 49 0.23 15.16 -8.62
C GLN A 49 1.70 15.40 -9.03
N LEU A 50 2.63 14.61 -8.46
CA LEU A 50 4.04 14.69 -8.82
C LEU A 50 4.27 14.28 -10.28
N PHE A 51 3.60 13.22 -10.75
CA PHE A 51 3.67 12.80 -12.15
C PHE A 51 3.16 13.87 -13.10
N GLN A 52 1.99 14.46 -12.82
CA GLN A 52 1.40 15.51 -13.64
C GLN A 52 2.28 16.76 -13.71
N ALA A 53 2.99 17.08 -12.63
CA ALA A 53 3.93 18.19 -12.55
C ALA A 53 5.28 17.93 -13.27
N LEU A 54 5.56 16.70 -13.71
CA LEU A 54 6.76 16.42 -14.50
C LEU A 54 6.65 17.07 -15.89
N PRO A 55 7.77 17.56 -16.46
CA PRO A 55 7.82 17.94 -17.87
C PRO A 55 7.49 16.74 -18.78
N GLU A 56 6.91 17.00 -19.97
CA GLU A 56 6.50 15.96 -20.92
C GLU A 56 7.64 15.04 -21.37
N GLU A 57 8.88 15.54 -21.41
CA GLU A 57 10.08 14.75 -21.71
C GLU A 57 10.32 13.61 -20.71
N TYR A 58 9.95 13.80 -19.44
CA TYR A 58 10.02 12.76 -18.42
C TYR A 58 8.84 11.79 -18.52
N LYS A 59 7.63 12.28 -18.80
CA LYS A 59 6.43 11.44 -18.95
C LYS A 59 6.54 10.50 -20.16
N SER A 60 7.09 11.01 -21.26
CA SER A 60 7.42 10.24 -22.47
C SER A 60 8.62 9.30 -22.31
N ARG A 61 9.26 9.28 -21.12
CA ARG A 61 10.45 8.48 -20.79
C ARG A 61 11.69 8.79 -21.65
N ASN A 62 11.71 9.96 -22.31
CA ASN A 62 12.87 10.40 -23.09
C ASN A 62 14.01 10.90 -22.19
N VAL A 63 13.68 11.37 -20.98
CA VAL A 63 14.64 11.81 -19.96
C VAL A 63 14.41 11.07 -18.65
N ILE A 64 15.48 10.64 -17.99
CA ILE A 64 15.46 9.90 -16.73
C ILE A 64 16.41 10.57 -15.73
N GLY A 65 15.95 10.71 -14.48
CA GLY A 65 16.77 11.15 -13.35
C GLY A 65 16.58 12.63 -12.98
N GLY A 66 17.39 13.11 -12.04
CA GLY A 66 17.23 14.45 -11.47
C GLY A 66 16.16 14.53 -10.38
N ALA A 67 16.24 15.58 -9.56
CA ALA A 67 15.50 15.67 -8.30
C ALA A 67 13.98 15.48 -8.46
N ARG A 68 13.36 16.11 -9.46
CA ARG A 68 11.90 16.01 -9.68
C ARG A 68 11.46 14.59 -10.05
N HIS A 69 12.21 13.92 -10.93
CA HIS A 69 11.91 12.54 -11.31
C HIS A 69 12.11 11.58 -10.14
N LEU A 70 13.18 11.77 -9.35
CA LEU A 70 13.43 10.97 -8.15
C LEU A 70 12.33 11.16 -7.10
N CYS A 71 11.87 12.39 -6.85
CA CYS A 71 10.75 12.64 -5.93
C CYS A 71 9.45 11.92 -6.37
N TYR A 72 9.15 11.90 -7.66
CA TYR A 72 8.03 11.12 -8.20
C TYR A 72 8.22 9.62 -7.93
N ILE A 73 9.41 9.06 -8.24
CA ILE A 73 9.72 7.65 -8.00
C ILE A 73 9.58 7.30 -6.53
N GLU A 74 10.12 8.10 -5.62
CA GLU A 74 10.01 7.89 -4.17
C GLU A 74 8.55 7.87 -3.71
N ALA A 75 7.72 8.80 -4.21
CA ALA A 75 6.29 8.81 -3.91
C ALA A 75 5.56 7.58 -4.46
N SER A 76 5.90 7.11 -5.67
CA SER A 76 5.36 5.87 -6.23
C SER A 76 5.80 4.64 -5.43
N MET A 77 7.04 4.60 -4.96
CA MET A 77 7.54 3.52 -4.09
C MET A 77 6.79 3.50 -2.76
N GLU A 78 6.59 4.65 -2.13
CA GLU A 78 5.81 4.79 -0.89
C GLU A 78 4.36 4.30 -1.09
N MET A 79 3.72 4.70 -2.18
CA MET A 79 2.38 4.25 -2.57
C MET A 79 2.29 2.73 -2.73
N HIS A 80 3.24 2.11 -3.44
CA HIS A 80 3.27 0.65 -3.66
C HIS A 80 3.59 -0.13 -2.39
N ALA A 81 4.52 0.35 -1.56
CA ALA A 81 4.80 -0.26 -0.27
C ALA A 81 3.55 -0.25 0.62
N GLN A 82 2.82 0.86 0.65
CA GLN A 82 1.54 0.95 1.38
C GLN A 82 0.46 0.05 0.78
N MET A 83 0.44 -0.18 -0.53
CA MET A 83 -0.52 -1.12 -1.14
C MET A 83 -0.30 -2.55 -0.62
N SER A 84 0.94 -2.98 -0.41
CA SER A 84 1.23 -4.28 0.18
C SER A 84 0.73 -4.41 1.62
N VAL A 85 0.73 -3.32 2.39
CA VAL A 85 0.10 -3.24 3.72
C VAL A 85 -1.42 -3.43 3.60
N VAL A 86 -2.06 -2.70 2.69
CA VAL A 86 -3.52 -2.77 2.44
C VAL A 86 -3.93 -4.18 2.02
N ASN A 87 -3.24 -4.78 1.04
CA ASN A 87 -3.50 -6.14 0.58
C ASN A 87 -3.40 -7.14 1.72
N THR A 88 -2.34 -7.06 2.51
CA THR A 88 -2.13 -7.97 3.64
C THR A 88 -3.25 -7.82 4.68
N LEU A 89 -3.62 -6.60 5.06
CA LEU A 89 -4.70 -6.35 6.03
C LEU A 89 -6.06 -6.84 5.51
N ILE A 90 -6.39 -6.60 4.24
CA ILE A 90 -7.62 -7.13 3.60
C ILE A 90 -7.62 -8.65 3.61
N SER A 91 -6.49 -9.30 3.30
CA SER A 91 -6.40 -10.77 3.33
C SER A 91 -6.60 -11.34 4.74
N ILE A 92 -6.20 -10.62 5.80
CA ILE A 92 -6.41 -11.02 7.20
C ILE A 92 -7.87 -10.79 7.60
N LEU A 93 -8.43 -9.62 7.25
CA LEU A 93 -9.80 -9.24 7.56
C LEU A 93 -10.83 -10.10 6.80
N GLY A 94 -10.49 -10.57 5.60
CA GLY A 94 -11.32 -11.43 4.77
C GLY A 94 -12.33 -10.70 3.87
N TYR A 95 -12.40 -9.37 3.95
CA TYR A 95 -13.21 -8.51 3.08
C TYR A 95 -12.60 -7.12 2.96
N ILE A 96 -13.10 -6.33 2.00
CA ILE A 96 -12.70 -4.93 1.83
C ILE A 96 -13.72 -4.04 2.58
N PRO A 97 -13.32 -3.34 3.65
CA PRO A 97 -14.23 -2.50 4.39
C PRO A 97 -14.55 -1.22 3.61
N LYS A 98 -15.73 -0.63 3.88
CA LYS A 98 -16.13 0.63 3.25
C LYS A 98 -15.36 1.79 3.85
N ALA A 99 -14.24 2.13 3.23
CA ALA A 99 -13.57 3.40 3.48
C ALA A 99 -14.26 4.51 2.66
N SER A 100 -15.21 5.22 3.28
CA SER A 100 -15.79 6.43 2.67
C SER A 100 -14.69 7.42 2.32
N VAL A 101 -14.80 8.04 1.15
CA VAL A 101 -14.03 9.23 0.77
C VAL A 101 -14.57 10.37 1.63
N ASN A 102 -13.73 10.92 2.52
CA ASN A 102 -14.02 12.19 3.17
C ASN A 102 -13.67 13.32 2.21
#